data_AF-A0A4Q3HJD9-F1
#
_entry.id   AF-A0A4Q3HJD9-F1
#
_cell.length_a   1.000
_cell.length_b   1.000
_cell.length_c   1.000
_cell.angle_alpha   90.00
_cell.angle_beta   90.00
_cell.angle_gamma   90.00
#
_symmetry.space_group_name_H-M   'P 1'
#
loop_
_entity.id
_entity.type
_entity.pdbx_description
1 polymer ?
#
loop_
_entity_poly.entity_id
_entity_poly.type
_entity_poly.pdbx_seq_one_letter_code
_entity_poly.pdbx_strand_id
1 'polypeptide(L)'
;MADHLLEVRDLSVDFHTVTGTVHAVRNISYYLDRGETLAILGESGSGKSVSSAAIMNLIDMPPGKITSGEILLDGKDLLKMSGEARRAVNGRRIAMIFQDPLSHLNPVYSVGWQMREALKTHGISTTQAQAEALRLFKRVALPDPEAALDKYPHEFSGGQRQRVMIAMALALKPDLLIA
;
A
#
# COMPACT_ATOMS: atom_id res chain seq x y z
N MET A 1 -18.07 -16.78 15.22
CA MET A 1 -18.25 -15.54 14.45
C MET A 1 -17.16 -15.55 13.41
N ALA A 2 -17.48 -15.38 12.14
CA ALA A 2 -16.45 -15.37 11.10
C ALA A 2 -15.61 -14.11 11.30
N ASP A 3 -14.31 -14.25 11.52
CA ASP A 3 -13.40 -13.12 11.67
C ASP A 3 -13.13 -12.53 10.28
N HIS A 4 -13.61 -11.30 10.04
CA HIS A 4 -13.32 -10.54 8.83
C HIS A 4 -11.81 -10.30 8.68
N LEU A 5 -11.30 -10.29 7.45
CA LEU A 5 -9.89 -9.98 7.21
C LEU A 5 -9.60 -8.52 7.57
N LEU A 6 -10.40 -7.60 7.03
CA LEU A 6 -10.35 -6.18 7.32
C LEU A 6 -11.72 -5.73 7.80
N GLU A 7 -11.74 -4.92 8.85
CA GLU A 7 -12.95 -4.27 9.32
C GLU A 7 -12.63 -2.82 9.67
N VAL A 8 -13.35 -1.89 9.06
CA VAL A 8 -13.32 -0.47 9.36
C VAL A 8 -14.61 -0.14 10.09
N ARG A 9 -14.50 0.46 11.27
CA ARG A 9 -15.65 0.84 12.12
C ARG A 9 -15.60 2.31 12.44
N ASP A 10 -16.67 3.02 12.12
CA ASP A 10 -16.97 4.39 12.52
C ASP A 10 -15.80 5.38 12.26
N LEU A 11 -15.07 5.13 11.16
CA LEU A 11 -13.86 5.87 10.82
C LEU A 11 -14.23 7.29 10.39
N SER A 12 -13.61 8.27 11.05
CA SER A 12 -13.69 9.69 10.67
C SER A 12 -12.30 10.30 10.57
N VAL A 13 -12.08 11.09 9.52
CA VAL A 13 -10.80 11.75 9.25
C VAL A 13 -11.04 13.21 8.89
N ASP A 14 -10.39 14.08 9.65
CA ASP A 14 -10.45 15.53 9.49
C ASP A 14 -9.09 16.07 9.03
N PHE A 15 -9.10 17.09 8.19
CA PHE A 15 -7.93 17.88 7.81
C PHE A 15 -8.12 19.32 8.26
N HIS A 16 -7.17 19.85 9.03
CA HIS A 16 -7.19 21.24 9.47
C HIS A 16 -6.50 22.10 8.43
N THR A 17 -7.25 22.95 7.73
CA THR A 17 -6.72 23.88 6.73
C THR A 17 -6.82 25.32 7.23
N VAL A 18 -6.17 26.25 6.53
CA VAL A 18 -6.25 27.69 6.84
C VAL A 18 -7.67 28.25 6.72
N THR A 19 -8.53 27.61 5.93
CA THR A 19 -9.93 28.04 5.72
C THR A 19 -10.92 27.31 6.63
N GLY A 20 -10.47 26.38 7.47
CA GLY A 20 -11.29 25.61 8.40
C GLY A 20 -11.04 24.10 8.36
N THR A 21 -11.84 23.34 9.10
CA THR A 21 -11.74 21.88 9.13
C THR A 21 -12.48 21.25 7.96
N VAL A 22 -11.79 20.43 7.18
CA VAL A 22 -12.37 19.60 6.13
C VAL A 22 -12.58 18.20 6.67
N HIS A 23 -13.84 17.79 6.81
CA HIS A 23 -14.23 16.44 7.19
C HIS A 23 -14.17 15.50 5.97
N ALA A 24 -12.99 14.95 5.69
CA ALA A 24 -12.73 14.16 4.49
C ALA A 24 -13.40 12.78 4.52
N VAL A 25 -13.53 12.18 5.71
CA VAL A 25 -14.24 10.91 5.93
C VAL A 25 -15.11 11.07 7.17
N ARG A 26 -16.36 10.61 7.12
CA ARG A 26 -17.34 10.76 8.22
C ARG A 26 -18.02 9.43 8.52
N ASN A 27 -17.70 8.86 9.68
CA ASN A 27 -18.38 7.71 10.28
C ASN A 27 -18.62 6.54 9.30
N ILE A 28 -17.58 6.13 8.57
CA ILE A 28 -17.71 5.03 7.60
C ILE A 28 -17.42 3.69 8.27
N SER A 29 -18.23 2.69 7.93
CA SER A 29 -18.09 1.32 8.41
C SER A 29 -18.25 0.33 7.27
N TYR A 30 -17.30 -0.59 7.12
CA TYR A 30 -17.32 -1.65 6.12
C TYR A 30 -16.35 -2.77 6.50
N TYR A 31 -16.53 -3.95 5.93
CA TYR A 31 -15.63 -5.08 6.12
C TYR A 31 -15.25 -5.71 4.77
N LEU A 32 -14.22 -6.55 4.79
CA LEU A 32 -13.78 -7.36 3.67
C LEU A 32 -13.40 -8.75 4.20
N ASP A 33 -13.98 -9.79 3.62
CA ASP A 33 -13.60 -11.17 3.90
C ASP A 33 -12.46 -11.67 3.02
N ARG A 34 -11.82 -12.76 3.44
CA ARG A 34 -10.73 -13.36 2.68
C ARG A 34 -11.22 -13.88 1.33
N GLY A 35 -10.54 -13.48 0.26
CA GLY A 35 -10.88 -13.88 -1.10
C GLY A 35 -11.98 -13.03 -1.75
N GLU A 36 -12.50 -12.02 -1.04
CA GLU A 36 -13.42 -11.05 -1.62
C GLU A 36 -12.70 -9.88 -2.27
N THR A 37 -13.42 -9.17 -3.13
CA THR A 37 -13.01 -7.90 -3.71
C THR A 37 -14.04 -6.84 -3.35
N LEU A 38 -13.64 -5.84 -2.56
CA LEU A 38 -14.47 -4.68 -2.25
C LEU A 38 -14.07 -3.51 -3.15
N ALA A 39 -15.04 -2.96 -3.89
CA ALA A 39 -14.86 -1.76 -4.69
C ALA A 39 -15.47 -0.55 -3.98
N ILE A 40 -14.65 0.48 -3.72
CA ILE A 40 -15.10 1.75 -3.16
C ILE A 40 -15.27 2.76 -4.30
N LEU A 41 -16.51 3.18 -4.57
CA LEU A 41 -16.87 4.10 -5.64
C LEU A 41 -17.34 5.44 -5.08
N GLY A 42 -17.12 6.51 -5.86
CA GLY A 42 -17.55 7.86 -5.46
C GLY A 42 -16.84 8.94 -6.29
N GLU A 43 -17.37 10.17 -6.22
CA GLU A 43 -16.85 11.32 -6.95
C GLU A 43 -15.45 11.75 -6.50
N SER A 44 -14.75 12.53 -7.32
CA SER A 44 -13.45 13.10 -6.92
C SER A 44 -13.60 13.88 -5.61
N GLY A 45 -12.67 13.68 -4.66
CA GLY A 45 -12.73 14.33 -3.35
C GLY A 45 -13.67 13.69 -2.32
N SER A 46 -14.37 12.59 -2.63
CA SER A 46 -15.31 11.94 -1.70
C SER A 46 -14.66 11.14 -0.54
N GLY A 47 -13.35 11.30 -0.28
CA GLY A 47 -12.66 10.64 0.83
C GLY A 47 -12.12 9.23 0.55
N LYS A 48 -12.26 8.67 -0.67
CA LYS A 48 -11.79 7.31 -1.01
C LYS A 48 -10.30 7.08 -0.79
N SER A 49 -9.46 7.98 -1.31
CA SER A 49 -8.01 7.86 -1.13
C SER A 49 -7.61 8.05 0.32
N VAL A 50 -8.37 8.87 1.07
CA VAL A 50 -8.13 9.12 2.50
C VAL A 50 -8.47 7.87 3.32
N SER A 51 -9.58 7.18 3.04
CA SER A 51 -9.92 5.94 3.74
C SER A 51 -8.89 4.84 3.48
N SER A 52 -8.44 4.67 2.24
CA SER A 52 -7.36 3.74 1.88
C SER A 52 -6.03 4.11 2.55
N ALA A 53 -5.66 5.39 2.59
CA ALA A 53 -4.46 5.88 3.25
C ALA A 53 -4.51 5.68 4.78
N ALA A 54 -5.69 5.79 5.39
CA ALA A 54 -5.88 5.53 6.82
C ALA A 54 -5.52 4.08 7.18
N ILE A 55 -5.93 3.10 6.37
CA ILE A 55 -5.59 1.68 6.57
C ILE A 55 -4.08 1.50 6.57
N MET A 56 -3.37 2.10 5.61
CA MET A 56 -1.92 1.99 5.46
C MET A 56 -1.10 2.85 6.44
N ASN A 57 -1.75 3.70 7.23
CA ASN A 57 -1.10 4.72 8.06
C ASN A 57 -0.24 5.70 7.25
N LEU A 58 -0.80 6.20 6.14
CA LEU A 58 -0.15 7.13 5.19
C LEU A 58 -0.78 8.53 5.20
N ILE A 59 -1.64 8.84 6.16
CA ILE A 59 -2.16 10.20 6.33
C ILE A 59 -1.10 11.03 7.05
N ASP A 60 -0.70 12.15 6.45
CA ASP A 60 0.16 13.13 7.12
C ASP A 60 -0.60 13.81 8.27
N MET A 61 -0.11 13.63 9.49
CA MET A 61 -0.68 14.18 10.72
C MET A 61 0.37 14.99 11.47
N PRO A 62 0.32 16.34 11.47
CA PRO A 62 -0.67 17.23 10.83
C PRO A 62 -0.51 17.36 9.30
N PRO A 63 -1.52 17.88 8.56
CA PRO A 63 -2.78 18.48 9.03
C PRO A 63 -3.95 17.51 9.24
N GLY A 64 -3.78 16.25 8.83
CA GLY A 64 -4.77 15.19 9.04
C GLY A 64 -4.91 14.80 10.51
N LYS A 65 -6.08 14.28 10.87
CA LYS A 65 -6.37 13.68 12.17
C LYS A 65 -7.45 12.64 12.01
N ILE A 66 -7.18 11.40 12.43
CA ILE A 66 -8.26 10.42 12.66
C ILE A 66 -8.97 10.82 13.95
N THR A 67 -10.25 11.19 13.85
CA THR A 67 -11.03 11.72 14.98
C THR A 67 -11.84 10.65 15.69
N SER A 68 -12.23 9.59 14.98
CA SER A 68 -12.94 8.44 15.53
C SER A 68 -12.69 7.18 14.71
N GLY A 69 -13.06 6.05 15.31
CA GLY A 69 -13.13 4.76 14.64
C GLY A 69 -11.94 3.85 14.89
N GLU A 70 -12.04 2.64 14.34
CA GLU A 70 -11.05 1.57 14.45
C GLU A 70 -10.84 0.92 13.08
N ILE A 71 -9.63 0.45 12.84
CA ILE A 71 -9.30 -0.33 11.64
C ILE A 71 -8.70 -1.65 12.11
N LEU A 72 -9.44 -2.74 12.00
CA LEU A 72 -9.07 -4.05 12.48
C LEU A 72 -8.55 -4.90 11.31
N LEU A 73 -7.37 -5.50 11.46
CA LEU A 73 -6.86 -6.55 10.57
C LEU A 73 -6.79 -7.86 11.35
N ASP A 74 -7.60 -8.85 10.97
CA ASP A 74 -7.83 -10.09 11.76
C ASP A 74 -8.07 -9.75 13.25
N GLY A 75 -9.00 -8.83 13.52
CA GLY A 75 -9.35 -8.39 14.87
C GLY A 75 -8.33 -7.51 15.60
N LYS A 76 -7.15 -7.23 15.01
CA LYS A 76 -6.13 -6.36 15.62
C LYS A 76 -6.24 -4.94 15.13
N ASP A 77 -6.45 -4.00 16.05
CA ASP A 77 -6.56 -2.57 15.74
C ASP A 77 -5.22 -1.98 15.28
N LEU A 78 -5.17 -1.66 13.99
CA LEU A 78 -4.05 -1.07 13.30
C LEU A 78 -3.74 0.35 13.80
N LEU A 79 -4.72 1.12 14.26
CA LEU A 79 -4.53 2.51 14.72
C LEU A 79 -3.81 2.58 16.07
N LYS A 80 -3.88 1.52 16.86
CA LYS A 80 -3.23 1.41 18.18
C LYS A 80 -1.87 0.72 18.15
N MET A 81 -1.42 0.27 16.97
CA MET A 81 -0.12 -0.40 16.82
C MET A 81 1.05 0.59 16.96
N SER A 82 2.14 0.13 17.58
CA SER A 82 3.41 0.85 17.54
C SER A 82 3.96 0.94 16.11
N GLY A 83 4.86 1.88 15.86
CA GLY A 83 5.50 2.01 14.54
C GLY A 83 6.26 0.74 14.11
N GLU A 84 6.84 0.00 15.06
CA GLU A 84 7.49 -1.28 14.77
C GLU A 84 6.50 -2.38 14.39
N ALA A 85 5.40 -2.51 15.13
CA ALA A 85 4.32 -3.44 14.79
C ALA A 85 3.71 -3.10 13.42
N ARG A 86 3.54 -1.80 13.11
CA ARG A 86 3.11 -1.35 11.78
C ARG A 86 4.09 -1.76 10.67
N ARG A 87 5.40 -1.62 10.88
CA ARG A 87 6.42 -2.07 9.90
C ARG A 87 6.39 -3.57 9.67
N ALA A 88 6.01 -4.37 10.67
CA ALA A 88 5.87 -5.82 10.50
C ALA A 88 4.62 -6.20 9.66
N VAL A 89 3.58 -5.36 9.68
CA VAL A 89 2.31 -5.56 8.96
C VAL A 89 2.36 -4.98 7.55
N ASN A 90 2.76 -3.73 7.40
CA ASN A 90 2.84 -3.07 6.10
C ASN A 90 3.90 -3.75 5.22
N GLY A 91 3.60 -3.96 3.94
CA GLY A 91 4.42 -4.72 3.01
C GLY A 91 4.19 -6.23 3.09
N ARG A 92 4.14 -6.83 4.29
CA ARG A 92 3.98 -8.30 4.46
C ARG A 92 2.55 -8.79 4.44
N ARG A 93 1.65 -8.07 5.13
CA ARG A 93 0.24 -8.45 5.30
C ARG A 93 -0.68 -7.51 4.55
N ILE A 94 -0.34 -6.23 4.48
CA ILE A 94 -1.07 -5.22 3.72
C ILE A 94 -0.11 -4.57 2.73
N ALA A 95 -0.49 -4.51 1.46
CA ALA A 95 0.23 -3.74 0.45
C ALA A 95 -0.71 -2.82 -0.32
N MET A 96 -0.14 -1.77 -0.90
CA MET A 96 -0.86 -0.79 -1.70
C MET A 96 -0.21 -0.65 -3.08
N ILE A 97 -1.05 -0.59 -4.11
CA ILE A 97 -0.69 -0.16 -5.46
C ILE A 97 -1.16 1.28 -5.58
N PHE A 98 -0.24 2.21 -5.78
CA PHE A 98 -0.56 3.62 -5.91
C PHE A 98 -1.05 3.95 -7.33
N GLN A 99 -1.89 4.99 -7.44
CA GLN A 99 -2.47 5.41 -8.71
C GLN A 99 -1.44 5.97 -9.70
N ASP A 100 -0.36 6.60 -9.21
CA ASP A 100 0.76 7.08 -10.02
C ASP A 100 2.07 6.39 -9.61
N PRO A 101 2.55 5.42 -10.42
CA PRO A 101 3.79 4.73 -10.17
C PRO A 101 5.03 5.61 -10.10
N LEU A 102 5.11 6.67 -10.91
CA LEU A 102 6.34 7.46 -11.02
C LEU A 102 6.57 8.29 -9.74
N SER A 103 5.49 8.79 -9.15
CA SER A 103 5.54 9.57 -7.92
C SER A 103 5.94 8.73 -6.68
N HIS A 104 5.87 7.40 -6.76
CA HIS A 104 6.13 6.51 -5.62
C HIS A 104 7.33 5.58 -5.83
N LEU A 105 7.88 5.50 -7.04
CA LEU A 105 9.19 4.90 -7.28
C LEU A 105 10.26 5.97 -7.10
N ASN A 106 11.31 5.65 -6.35
CA ASN A 106 12.40 6.57 -6.15
C ASN A 106 13.22 6.71 -7.46
N PRO A 107 13.32 7.92 -8.05
CA PRO A 107 13.95 8.09 -9.37
C PRO A 107 15.47 7.92 -9.37
N VAL A 108 16.13 7.97 -8.20
CA VAL A 108 17.60 7.86 -8.09
C VAL A 108 18.10 6.44 -7.83
N TYR A 109 17.20 5.46 -7.72
CA TYR A 109 17.55 4.04 -7.57
C TYR A 109 16.93 3.21 -8.68
N SER A 110 17.65 2.17 -9.11
CA SER A 110 17.08 1.20 -10.05
C SER A 110 15.87 0.49 -9.44
N VAL A 111 14.94 0.05 -10.28
CA VAL A 111 13.72 -0.64 -9.82
C VAL A 111 14.06 -1.97 -9.15
N GLY A 112 15.10 -2.67 -9.62
CA GLY A 112 15.59 -3.90 -9.00
C GLY A 112 16.19 -3.66 -7.62
N TRP A 113 16.90 -2.53 -7.43
CA TRP A 113 17.39 -2.15 -6.10
C TRP A 113 16.22 -1.93 -5.13
N GLN A 114 15.21 -1.15 -5.53
CA GLN A 114 14.05 -0.84 -4.70
C GLN A 114 13.26 -2.10 -4.32
N MET A 115 13.04 -3.01 -5.28
CA MET A 115 12.40 -4.30 -5.04
C MET A 115 13.17 -5.15 -4.01
N ARG A 116 14.49 -5.28 -4.17
CA ARG A 116 15.33 -6.05 -3.25
C ARG A 116 15.37 -5.43 -1.87
N GLU A 117 15.41 -4.11 -1.78
CA GLU A 117 15.44 -3.41 -0.51
C GLU A 117 14.14 -3.60 0.27
N ALA A 118 12.99 -3.56 -0.41
CA ALA A 118 11.71 -3.91 0.21
C ALA A 118 11.75 -5.34 0.77
N LEU A 119 12.18 -6.33 -0.03
CA LEU A 119 12.28 -7.72 0.43
C LEU A 119 13.24 -7.88 1.63
N LYS A 120 14.42 -7.27 1.57
CA LYS A 120 15.44 -7.31 2.63
C LYS A 120 14.98 -6.65 3.91
N THR A 121 14.27 -5.53 3.82
CA THR A 121 13.67 -4.84 4.98
C THR A 121 12.73 -5.76 5.75
N HIS A 122 12.12 -6.73 5.07
CA HIS A 122 11.29 -7.78 5.66
C HIS A 122 12.04 -9.11 5.87
N GLY A 123 13.36 -9.06 6.07
CA GLY A 123 14.17 -10.21 6.51
C GLY A 123 14.44 -11.28 5.44
N ILE A 124 14.17 -10.99 4.16
CA ILE A 124 14.56 -11.88 3.06
C ILE A 124 16.07 -11.72 2.81
N SER A 125 16.81 -12.82 2.71
CA SER A 125 18.26 -12.77 2.45
C SER A 125 18.57 -12.13 1.09
N THR A 126 19.76 -11.54 0.92
CA THR A 126 20.18 -10.90 -0.34
C THR A 126 20.03 -11.82 -1.55
N THR A 127 20.47 -13.08 -1.43
CA THR A 127 20.38 -14.07 -2.52
C THR A 127 18.94 -14.39 -2.88
N GLN A 128 18.07 -14.57 -1.88
CA GLN A 128 16.65 -14.80 -2.11
C GLN A 128 15.96 -13.56 -2.70
N ALA A 129 16.31 -12.37 -2.23
CA ALA A 129 15.75 -11.11 -2.72
C ALA A 129 16.10 -10.88 -4.20
N GLN A 130 17.34 -11.19 -4.62
CA GLN A 130 17.75 -11.12 -6.02
C GLN A 130 16.94 -12.10 -6.89
N ALA A 131 16.82 -13.36 -6.46
CA ALA A 131 16.08 -14.36 -7.20
C ALA A 131 14.59 -14.02 -7.30
N GLU A 132 14.00 -13.53 -6.20
CA GLU A 132 12.59 -13.16 -6.13
C GLU A 132 12.28 -11.93 -6.97
N ALA A 133 13.15 -10.91 -6.96
CA ALA A 133 12.99 -9.73 -7.81
C ALA A 133 12.94 -10.12 -9.30
N LEU A 134 13.88 -10.97 -9.75
CA LEU A 134 13.90 -11.47 -11.12
C LEU A 134 12.65 -12.30 -11.45
N ARG A 135 12.24 -13.18 -10.52
CA ARG A 135 11.03 -14.00 -10.68
C ARG A 135 9.78 -13.13 -10.84
N LEU A 136 9.66 -12.07 -10.06
CA LEU A 136 8.54 -11.14 -10.11
C LEU A 136 8.53 -10.34 -11.43
N PHE A 137 9.68 -9.87 -11.89
CA PHE A 137 9.81 -9.15 -13.17
C PHE A 137 9.44 -10.04 -14.36
N LYS A 138 9.82 -11.32 -14.32
CA LYS A 138 9.35 -12.35 -15.27
C LYS A 138 7.84 -12.53 -15.20
N ARG A 139 7.27 -12.63 -14.00
CA ARG A 139 5.83 -12.84 -13.78
C ARG A 139 4.97 -11.69 -14.32
N VAL A 140 5.44 -10.45 -14.22
CA VAL A 140 4.74 -9.28 -14.79
C VAL A 140 5.08 -9.02 -16.26
N ALA A 141 5.79 -9.94 -16.92
CA ALA A 141 6.12 -9.90 -18.34
C ALA A 141 6.81 -8.59 -18.77
N LEU A 142 7.82 -8.15 -18.01
CA LEU A 142 8.71 -7.07 -18.47
C LEU A 142 9.62 -7.60 -19.59
N PRO A 143 9.86 -6.81 -20.65
CA PRO A 143 10.85 -7.16 -21.65
C PRO A 143 12.25 -7.19 -21.03
N ASP A 144 13.01 -8.24 -21.34
CA ASP A 144 14.35 -8.48 -20.78
C ASP A 144 14.42 -8.25 -19.26
N PRO A 145 13.77 -9.13 -18.45
CA PRO A 145 13.66 -8.98 -17.01
C PRO A 145 15.00 -8.80 -16.30
N GLU A 146 16.03 -9.48 -16.78
CA GLU A 146 17.40 -9.41 -16.28
C GLU A 146 17.95 -7.99 -16.42
N ALA A 147 17.93 -7.41 -17.63
CA ALA A 147 18.38 -6.02 -17.84
C ALA A 147 17.43 -5.00 -17.19
N ALA A 148 16.14 -5.29 -17.10
CA ALA A 148 15.15 -4.41 -16.50
C ALA A 148 15.41 -4.13 -15.00
N LEU A 149 16.05 -5.05 -14.27
CA LEU A 149 16.37 -4.83 -12.85
C LEU A 149 17.33 -3.65 -12.63
N ASP A 150 18.16 -3.34 -13.61
CA ASP A 150 19.17 -2.27 -13.52
C ASP A 150 18.64 -0.93 -14.03
N LYS A 151 17.45 -0.90 -14.63
CA LYS A 151 16.81 0.32 -15.13
C LYS A 151 16.22 1.17 -14.01
N TYR A 152 16.22 2.47 -14.24
CA TYR A 152 15.57 3.48 -13.42
C TYR A 152 14.10 3.68 -13.80
N PRO A 153 13.25 4.22 -12.91
CA PRO A 153 11.81 4.37 -13.16
C PRO A 153 11.47 5.12 -14.46
N HIS A 154 12.26 6.13 -14.82
CA HIS A 154 12.04 6.97 -16.00
C HIS A 154 12.35 6.25 -17.33
N GLU A 155 13.07 5.13 -17.31
CA GLU A 155 13.39 4.33 -18.49
C GLU A 155 12.28 3.34 -18.88
N PHE A 156 11.22 3.26 -18.07
CA PHE A 156 10.05 2.43 -18.32
C PHE A 156 8.89 3.23 -18.92
N SER A 157 8.09 2.59 -19.77
CA SER A 157 6.78 3.12 -20.17
C SER A 157 5.81 3.15 -18.98
N GLY A 158 4.74 3.95 -19.05
CA GLY A 158 3.74 4.02 -17.98
C GLY A 158 3.16 2.64 -17.60
N GLY A 159 2.81 1.82 -18.59
CA GLY A 159 2.31 0.46 -18.36
C GLY A 159 3.35 -0.51 -17.82
N GLN A 160 4.64 -0.30 -18.08
CA GLN A 160 5.72 -1.06 -17.43
C GLN A 160 5.91 -0.63 -15.98
N ARG A 161 5.83 0.67 -15.68
CA ARG A 161 5.91 1.17 -14.29
C ARG A 161 4.77 0.64 -13.43
N GLN A 162 3.55 0.61 -13.97
CA GLN A 162 2.40 0.01 -13.27
C GLN A 162 2.67 -1.46 -12.94
N ARG A 163 3.21 -2.22 -13.89
CA ARG A 163 3.58 -3.62 -13.70
C ARG A 163 4.67 -3.82 -12.66
N VAL A 164 5.69 -2.96 -12.65
CA VAL A 164 6.74 -2.95 -11.60
C VAL A 164 6.11 -2.70 -10.23
N MET A 165 5.22 -1.72 -10.11
CA MET A 165 4.55 -1.43 -8.83
C MET A 165 3.67 -2.58 -8.35
N ILE A 166 2.90 -3.20 -9.25
CA ILE A 166 2.13 -4.42 -8.94
C ILE A 166 3.07 -5.54 -8.46
N ALA A 167 4.20 -5.74 -9.14
CA ALA A 167 5.19 -6.74 -8.75
C ALA A 167 5.71 -6.48 -7.33
N MET A 168 6.04 -5.23 -6.99
CA MET A 168 6.52 -4.83 -5.67
C MET A 168 5.46 -5.05 -4.58
N ALA A 169 4.21 -4.64 -4.84
CA ALA A 169 3.12 -4.82 -3.89
C ALA A 169 2.83 -6.31 -3.60
N LEU A 170 3.01 -7.18 -4.60
CA LEU A 170 2.79 -8.62 -4.48
C LEU A 170 4.02 -9.40 -3.98
N ALA A 171 5.16 -8.75 -3.81
CA ALA A 171 6.45 -9.40 -3.58
C ALA A 171 6.48 -10.25 -2.30
N LEU A 172 5.81 -9.77 -1.26
CA LEU A 172 5.74 -10.43 0.06
C LEU A 172 4.45 -11.23 0.26
N LYS A 173 3.62 -11.36 -0.78
CA LYS A 173 2.35 -12.10 -0.77
C LYS A 173 1.41 -11.61 0.34
N PRO A 174 0.98 -10.34 0.30
CA PRO A 174 0.11 -9.76 1.32
C PRO A 174 -1.25 -10.46 1.37
N ASP A 175 -1.89 -10.44 2.53
CA ASP A 175 -3.27 -10.89 2.72
C ASP A 175 -4.27 -9.88 2.14
N LEU A 176 -3.97 -8.59 2.29
CA LEU A 176 -4.77 -7.46 1.82
C LEU A 176 -3.99 -6.65 0.79
N LEU A 177 -4.59 -6.47 -0.39
CA LEU A 177 -4.08 -5.60 -1.44
C LEU A 177 -5.06 -4.44 -1.68
N ILE A 178 -4.57 -3.22 -1.56
CA ILE A 178 -5.33 -1.99 -1.83
C ILE A 178 -4.87 -1.45 -3.19
N ALA A 179 -5.79 -1.16 -4.10
CA ALA A 179 -5.50 -0.69 -5.47
C ALA A 179 -6.50 0.40 -5.92
#